data_AF-A0A951QAI4-F1
#
_entry.id   AF-A0A951QAI4-F1
#
_cell.length_a   1.000
_cell.length_b   1.000
_cell.length_c   1.000
_cell.angle_alpha   90.00
_cell.angle_beta   90.00
_cell.angle_gamma   90.00
#
_symmetry.space_group_name_H-M   'P 1'
#
loop_
_entity.id
_entity.type
_entity.pdbx_description
1 polymer ?
#
loop_
_entity_poly.entity_id
_entity_poly.type
_entity_poly.pdbx_seq_one_letter_code
_entity_poly.pdbx_strand_id
1 'polypeptide(L)'
;MSVASIFEEGKQSWAMPCSPYAGKGIGLFTIPPVDTNVWVEFEGGDPDYPIWSGCFWGNNELPEEAKVAKPDEMIVFKAFATGGKGITIKMSSSGSTKGLAIEVEPPVVSQPLKLVFDSTGIEISAGSLGTIKASSSSVKINNNALEVT
;
A
#
# COMPACT_ATOMS: atom_id res chain seq x y z
N MET A 1 -0.37 8.30 -22.80
CA MET A 1 0.28 9.31 -21.95
C MET A 1 0.87 10.42 -22.83
N SER A 2 1.13 11.60 -22.28
CA SER A 2 1.86 12.68 -22.97
C SER A 2 3.16 13.00 -22.24
N VAL A 3 4.26 13.11 -22.98
CA VAL A 3 5.57 13.53 -22.45
C VAL A 3 5.89 14.89 -23.06
N ALA A 4 5.49 15.98 -22.41
CA ALA A 4 5.50 17.32 -23.02
C ALA A 4 6.89 17.80 -23.49
N SER A 5 7.97 17.27 -22.92
CA SER A 5 9.34 17.59 -23.33
C SER A 5 9.82 16.86 -24.59
N ILE A 6 9.10 15.84 -25.06
CA ILE A 6 9.53 14.94 -26.14
C ILE A 6 8.46 14.86 -27.24
N PHE A 7 7.19 14.79 -26.84
CA PHE A 7 6.06 14.74 -27.74
C PHE A 7 5.60 16.16 -28.09
N GLU A 8 5.30 16.38 -29.37
CA GLU A 8 4.58 17.57 -29.81
C GLU A 8 3.24 17.69 -29.05
N GLU A 9 2.75 18.92 -28.94
CA GLU A 9 1.50 19.21 -28.23
C GLU A 9 0.34 18.35 -28.79
N GLY A 10 -0.30 17.58 -27.91
CA GLY A 10 -1.39 16.67 -28.28
C GLY A 10 -0.97 15.27 -28.73
N LYS A 11 0.32 14.99 -28.99
CA LYS A 11 0.79 13.62 -29.30
C LYS A 11 0.77 12.78 -28.01
N GLN A 12 0.04 11.67 -28.07
CA GLN A 12 0.00 10.67 -27.02
C GLN A 12 0.47 9.32 -27.57
N SER A 13 1.24 8.61 -26.77
CA SER A 13 1.62 7.22 -27.05
C SER A 13 1.27 6.32 -25.87
N TRP A 14 1.12 5.04 -26.15
CA TRP A 14 0.96 4.01 -25.12
C TRP A 14 2.34 3.61 -24.62
N ALA A 15 2.58 3.78 -23.32
CA ALA A 15 3.82 3.31 -22.71
C ALA A 15 3.63 1.93 -22.11
N MET A 16 4.54 1.02 -22.43
CA MET A 16 4.52 -0.33 -21.89
C MET A 16 4.93 -0.35 -20.41
N PRO A 17 4.29 -1.17 -19.55
CA PRO A 17 4.67 -1.29 -18.15
C PRO A 17 6.00 -2.02 -17.98
N CYS A 18 6.93 -1.39 -17.26
CA CYS A 18 8.09 -2.07 -16.69
C CYS A 18 7.69 -2.68 -15.34
N SER A 19 7.03 -3.84 -15.35
CA SER A 19 6.68 -4.52 -14.10
C SER A 19 7.93 -5.09 -13.43
N PRO A 20 8.10 -4.94 -12.10
CA PRO A 20 9.27 -5.47 -11.39
C PRO A 20 9.33 -7.01 -11.38
N TYR A 21 8.20 -7.68 -11.61
CA TYR A 21 8.13 -9.14 -11.72
C TYR A 21 6.96 -9.54 -12.61
N ALA A 22 7.22 -10.18 -13.74
CA ALA A 22 6.18 -10.62 -14.67
C ALA A 22 6.60 -11.89 -15.42
N GLY A 23 5.61 -12.74 -15.74
CA GLY A 23 5.78 -13.96 -16.52
C GLY A 23 4.43 -14.60 -16.82
N LYS A 24 4.44 -15.74 -17.53
CA LYS A 24 3.20 -16.46 -17.86
C LYS A 24 2.52 -16.98 -16.59
N GLY A 25 1.44 -16.33 -16.17
CA GLY A 25 0.62 -16.72 -15.01
C GLY A 25 1.23 -16.35 -13.64
N ILE A 26 2.27 -15.53 -13.61
CA ILE A 26 2.96 -15.09 -12.39
C ILE A 26 3.34 -13.61 -12.51
N GLY A 27 3.47 -12.91 -11.38
CA GLY A 27 3.97 -11.55 -11.38
C GLY A 27 3.48 -10.69 -10.22
N LEU A 28 4.00 -9.47 -10.15
CA LEU A 28 3.45 -8.37 -9.36
C LEU A 28 2.61 -7.49 -10.28
N PHE A 29 1.29 -7.67 -10.22
CA PHE A 29 0.34 -6.91 -11.04
C PHE A 29 -0.18 -5.68 -10.28
N THR A 30 0.47 -4.54 -10.51
CA THR A 30 0.09 -3.25 -9.90
C THR A 30 -0.04 -2.21 -11.00
N ILE A 31 -1.27 -1.79 -11.27
CA ILE A 31 -1.56 -0.71 -12.23
C ILE A 31 -1.85 0.57 -11.45
N PRO A 32 -1.11 1.66 -11.70
CA PRO A 32 -1.37 2.92 -11.04
C PRO A 32 -2.75 3.47 -11.41
N PRO A 33 -3.47 4.12 -10.49
CA PRO A 33 -4.69 4.85 -10.82
C PRO A 33 -4.44 5.94 -11.88
N VAL A 34 -5.51 6.35 -12.55
CA VAL A 34 -5.49 7.55 -13.40
C VAL A 34 -4.98 8.75 -12.59
N ASP A 35 -4.27 9.65 -13.26
CA ASP A 35 -3.61 10.82 -12.68
C ASP A 35 -2.39 10.52 -11.78
N THR A 36 -1.93 9.27 -11.72
CA THR A 36 -0.67 8.95 -11.04
C THR A 36 0.54 9.47 -11.82
N ASN A 37 1.46 10.10 -11.11
CA ASN A 37 2.77 10.51 -11.64
C ASN A 37 3.66 9.30 -11.91
N VAL A 38 4.20 9.20 -13.13
CA VAL A 38 5.05 8.09 -13.58
C VAL A 38 6.35 8.57 -14.21
N TRP A 39 7.42 7.80 -14.03
CA TRP A 39 8.64 7.96 -14.81
C TRP A 39 8.49 7.28 -16.16
N VAL A 40 8.88 7.99 -17.22
CA VAL A 40 8.88 7.47 -18.59
C VAL A 40 10.31 7.36 -19.08
N GLU A 41 10.65 6.18 -19.57
CA GLU A 41 11.88 5.91 -20.31
C GLU A 41 11.52 5.47 -21.73
N PHE A 42 12.52 5.34 -22.58
CA PHE A 42 12.34 5.01 -23.99
C PHE A 42 13.29 3.86 -24.34
N GLU A 43 12.74 2.79 -24.91
CA GLU A 43 13.52 1.61 -25.25
C GLU A 43 14.62 1.99 -26.26
N GLY A 44 15.89 1.74 -25.92
CA GLY A 44 17.02 2.16 -26.74
C GLY A 44 17.16 3.68 -26.93
N GLY A 45 16.43 4.49 -26.15
CA GLY A 45 16.34 5.93 -26.32
C GLY A 45 15.41 6.37 -27.46
N ASP A 46 14.64 5.46 -28.05
CA ASP A 46 13.72 5.75 -29.16
C ASP A 46 12.38 6.29 -28.64
N PRO A 47 12.05 7.57 -28.91
CA PRO A 47 10.80 8.19 -28.47
C PRO A 47 9.51 7.48 -28.87
N ASP A 48 9.54 6.65 -29.91
CA ASP A 48 8.36 5.91 -30.38
C ASP A 48 8.09 4.63 -29.56
N TYR A 49 9.02 4.22 -28.68
CA TYR A 49 8.88 3.06 -27.78
C TYR A 49 8.96 3.45 -26.29
N PRO A 50 7.97 4.20 -25.77
CA PRO A 50 7.97 4.58 -24.37
C PRO A 50 7.67 3.38 -23.44
N ILE A 51 8.32 3.37 -22.28
CA ILE A 51 8.03 2.49 -21.15
C ILE A 51 7.76 3.35 -19.91
N TRP A 52 6.85 2.93 -19.04
CA TRP A 52 6.74 3.55 -17.71
C TRP A 52 7.43 2.68 -16.67
N SER A 53 8.44 3.24 -16.01
CA SER A 53 9.40 2.51 -15.19
C SER A 53 9.09 2.52 -13.69
N GLY A 54 8.08 3.30 -13.29
CA GLY A 54 7.68 3.42 -11.90
C GLY A 54 6.82 4.65 -11.65
N CYS A 55 6.42 4.83 -10.40
CA CYS A 55 5.65 5.98 -9.93
C CYS A 55 6.45 6.83 -8.97
N PHE A 56 6.05 8.08 -8.80
CA PHE A 56 6.57 8.94 -7.75
C PHE A 56 5.43 9.74 -7.10
N TRP A 57 5.63 10.18 -5.87
CA TRP A 57 4.68 11.06 -5.19
C TRP A 57 4.95 12.51 -5.56
N GLY A 58 3.89 13.21 -5.98
CA GLY A 58 3.86 14.65 -6.06
C GLY A 58 3.70 15.30 -4.68
N ASN A 59 3.45 16.61 -4.69
CA ASN A 59 3.22 17.36 -3.46
C ASN A 59 1.96 16.84 -2.75
N ASN A 60 2.13 16.45 -1.48
CA ASN A 60 1.08 15.93 -0.60
C ASN A 60 0.45 14.59 -1.03
N GLU A 61 1.08 13.84 -1.94
CA GLU A 61 0.57 12.51 -2.37
C GLU A 61 1.13 11.35 -1.55
N LEU A 62 2.18 11.58 -0.76
CA LEU A 62 2.76 10.56 0.12
C LEU A 62 1.71 10.08 1.14
N PRO A 63 1.50 8.75 1.31
CA PRO A 63 0.57 8.23 2.31
C PRO A 63 0.85 8.80 3.70
N GLU A 64 -0.20 9.19 4.43
CA GLU A 64 -0.07 9.76 5.77
C GLU A 64 0.67 8.82 6.72
N GLU A 65 0.49 7.50 6.57
CA GLU A 65 1.15 6.50 7.41
C GLU A 65 2.68 6.42 7.19
N ALA A 66 3.17 6.94 6.06
CA ALA A 66 4.60 7.04 5.77
C ALA A 66 5.22 8.36 6.27
N LYS A 67 4.41 9.34 6.72
CA LYS A 67 4.88 10.61 7.27
C LYS A 67 5.29 10.47 8.74
N VAL A 68 6.37 9.73 8.97
CA VAL A 68 6.92 9.43 10.29
C VAL A 68 8.28 10.10 10.52
N ALA A 69 8.73 10.17 11.78
CA ALA A 69 10.02 10.77 12.13
C ALA A 69 11.24 10.02 11.54
N LYS A 70 11.09 8.72 11.27
CA LYS A 70 12.13 7.83 10.73
C LYS A 70 11.59 7.02 9.54
N PRO A 71 11.51 7.63 8.34
CA PRO A 71 10.89 6.97 7.18
C PRO A 71 11.68 5.76 6.66
N ASP A 72 12.98 5.69 6.93
CA ASP A 72 13.86 4.55 6.63
C ASP A 72 13.56 3.31 7.50
N GLU A 73 12.81 3.47 8.58
CA GLU A 73 12.38 2.41 9.49
C GLU A 73 10.88 2.07 9.32
N MET A 74 10.25 2.50 8.21
CA MET A 74 8.83 2.30 7.90
C MET A 74 8.63 1.87 6.44
N ILE A 75 7.85 0.81 6.25
CA ILE A 75 7.36 0.38 4.93
C ILE A 75 5.83 0.45 4.96
N VAL A 76 5.26 1.18 3.99
CA VAL A 76 3.82 1.28 3.79
C VAL A 76 3.49 0.84 2.37
N PHE A 77 2.61 -0.16 2.25
CA PHE A 77 1.93 -0.49 1.00
C PHE A 77 0.46 -0.12 1.15
N LYS A 78 -0.02 0.81 0.32
CA LYS A 78 -1.40 1.29 0.36
C LYS A 78 -2.05 1.15 -1.01
N ALA A 79 -3.18 0.45 -1.06
CA ALA A 79 -3.90 0.14 -2.29
C ALA A 79 -5.39 0.49 -2.17
N PHE A 80 -6.04 0.71 -3.31
CA PHE A 80 -7.48 1.06 -3.42
C PHE A 80 -7.88 2.28 -2.57
N ALA A 81 -6.95 3.22 -2.39
CA ALA A 81 -7.17 4.38 -1.54
C ALA A 81 -8.17 5.36 -2.20
N THR A 82 -9.34 5.52 -1.60
CA THR A 82 -10.32 6.56 -1.97
C THR A 82 -10.47 7.50 -0.79
N GLY A 83 -10.19 8.79 -0.99
CA GLY A 83 -10.21 9.77 0.12
C GLY A 83 -9.23 9.40 1.26
N GLY A 84 -8.10 8.77 0.92
CA GLY A 84 -7.08 8.35 1.88
C GLY A 84 -7.40 7.06 2.65
N LYS A 85 -8.49 6.35 2.36
CA LYS A 85 -8.86 5.08 3.00
C LYS A 85 -8.88 3.93 2.01
N GLY A 86 -8.44 2.75 2.42
CA GLY A 86 -8.37 1.58 1.53
C GLY A 86 -7.79 0.37 2.23
N ILE A 87 -6.86 -0.31 1.57
CA ILE A 87 -6.09 -1.42 2.16
C ILE A 87 -4.68 -0.90 2.45
N THR A 88 -4.23 -1.00 3.70
CA THR A 88 -2.90 -0.56 4.12
C THR A 88 -2.16 -1.70 4.82
N ILE A 89 -0.94 -1.99 4.38
CA ILE A 89 0.02 -2.87 5.07
C ILE A 89 1.17 -2.00 5.54
N LYS A 90 1.46 -2.04 6.84
CA LYS A 90 2.52 -1.27 7.50
C LYS A 90 3.49 -2.20 8.19
N MET A 91 4.78 -1.99 7.98
CA MET A 91 5.85 -2.67 8.70
C MET A 91 6.79 -1.61 9.26
N SER A 92 7.07 -1.64 10.56
CA SER A 92 8.03 -0.72 11.17
C SER A 92 8.91 -1.41 12.20
N SER A 93 10.15 -0.95 12.31
CA SER A 93 11.11 -1.39 13.33
C SER A 93 11.19 -0.46 14.55
N SER A 94 10.45 0.65 14.59
CA SER A 94 10.60 1.65 15.66
C SER A 94 9.35 2.44 16.03
N GLY A 95 9.50 3.26 17.06
CA GLY A 95 8.42 4.08 17.60
C GLY A 95 7.25 3.26 18.13
N SER A 96 6.09 3.90 18.21
CA SER A 96 4.83 3.28 18.62
C SER A 96 4.17 2.42 17.54
N THR A 97 4.75 2.37 16.32
CA THR A 97 4.23 1.60 15.18
C THR A 97 5.04 0.34 14.90
N LYS A 98 6.01 0.03 15.75
CA LYS A 98 6.87 -1.16 15.63
C LYS A 98 6.04 -2.43 15.54
N GLY A 99 6.25 -3.21 14.48
CA GLY A 99 5.49 -4.41 14.20
C GLY A 99 4.98 -4.47 12.76
N LEU A 100 3.97 -5.30 12.55
CA LEU A 100 3.22 -5.44 11.29
C LEU A 100 1.75 -5.09 11.56
N ALA A 101 1.15 -4.26 10.72
CA ALA A 101 -0.28 -4.00 10.74
C ALA A 101 -0.87 -4.12 9.33
N ILE A 102 -2.03 -4.76 9.22
CA ILE A 102 -2.87 -4.80 8.02
C ILE A 102 -4.21 -4.19 8.39
N GLU A 103 -4.62 -3.17 7.65
CA GLU A 103 -5.86 -2.43 7.85
C GLU A 103 -6.67 -2.43 6.56
N VAL A 104 -7.98 -2.69 6.66
CA VAL A 104 -8.94 -2.63 5.56
C VAL A 104 -10.06 -1.71 5.99
N GLU A 105 -10.25 -0.61 5.28
CA GLU A 105 -11.18 0.46 5.64
C GLU A 105 -12.31 0.63 4.60
N PRO A 106 -13.42 1.30 4.96
CA PRO A 106 -14.38 1.77 3.98
C PRO A 106 -13.74 2.62 2.88
N PRO A 107 -14.13 2.45 1.61
CA PRO A 107 -15.29 1.69 1.14
C PRO A 107 -15.01 0.22 0.81
N VAL A 108 -13.79 -0.29 1.00
CA VAL A 108 -13.43 -1.69 0.65
C VAL A 108 -14.27 -2.68 1.48
N VAL A 109 -14.52 -2.32 2.74
CA VAL A 109 -15.39 -3.05 3.67
C VAL A 109 -16.29 -2.06 4.40
N SER A 110 -17.46 -2.50 4.88
CA SER A 110 -18.40 -1.62 5.59
C SER A 110 -17.94 -1.22 7.00
N GLN A 111 -17.16 -2.09 7.65
CA GLN A 111 -16.58 -1.88 8.97
C GLN A 111 -15.07 -2.12 8.90
N PRO A 112 -14.23 -1.28 9.53
CA PRO A 112 -12.78 -1.46 9.50
C PRO A 112 -12.36 -2.84 10.04
N LEU A 113 -11.47 -3.50 9.32
CA LEU A 113 -10.83 -4.75 9.74
C LEU A 113 -9.35 -4.49 10.00
N LYS A 114 -8.79 -5.17 11.01
CA LYS A 114 -7.40 -5.00 11.41
C LYS A 114 -6.75 -6.32 11.80
N LEU A 115 -5.49 -6.50 11.42
CA LEU A 115 -4.57 -7.50 11.95
C LEU A 115 -3.29 -6.80 12.41
N VAL A 116 -2.82 -7.07 13.62
CA VAL A 116 -1.62 -6.45 14.21
C VAL A 116 -0.73 -7.52 14.83
N PHE A 117 0.58 -7.37 14.62
CA PHE A 117 1.64 -8.08 15.32
C PHE A 117 2.57 -7.03 15.91
N ASP A 118 2.69 -6.99 17.22
CA ASP A 118 3.57 -6.05 17.91
C ASP A 118 4.21 -6.69 19.15
N SER A 119 4.88 -5.88 19.98
CA SER A 119 5.54 -6.38 21.21
C SER A 119 4.57 -6.91 22.28
N THR A 120 3.27 -6.63 22.15
CA THR A 120 2.23 -7.09 23.08
C THR A 120 1.58 -8.40 22.64
N GLY A 121 1.69 -8.74 21.34
CA GLY A 121 1.24 -10.00 20.78
C GLY A 121 0.58 -9.86 19.41
N ILE A 122 -0.53 -10.56 19.21
CA ILE A 122 -1.31 -10.58 17.96
C ILE A 122 -2.74 -10.10 18.24
N GLU A 123 -3.25 -9.21 17.41
CA GLU A 123 -4.65 -8.76 17.43
C GLU A 123 -5.31 -8.93 16.06
N ILE A 124 -6.48 -9.54 16.03
CA ILE A 124 -7.42 -9.53 14.91
C ILE A 124 -8.69 -8.81 15.38
N SER A 125 -9.14 -7.78 14.66
CA SER A 125 -10.38 -7.08 14.97
C SER A 125 -11.23 -6.80 13.74
N ALA A 126 -12.55 -6.90 13.92
CA ALA A 126 -13.55 -6.69 12.88
C ALA A 126 -14.55 -5.61 13.30
N GLY A 127 -14.04 -4.44 13.71
CA GLY A 127 -14.85 -3.35 14.24
C GLY A 127 -15.71 -3.79 15.42
N SER A 128 -17.02 -3.55 15.34
CA SER A 128 -17.99 -3.95 16.37
C SER A 128 -18.36 -5.43 16.38
N LEU A 129 -17.93 -6.22 15.37
CA LEU A 129 -18.30 -7.63 15.25
C LEU A 129 -17.54 -8.54 16.23
N GLY A 130 -16.30 -8.16 16.57
CA GLY A 130 -15.51 -8.96 17.49
C GLY A 130 -14.01 -8.74 17.39
N THR A 131 -13.31 -9.35 18.35
CA THR A 131 -11.85 -9.26 18.50
C THR A 131 -11.27 -10.59 18.95
N ILE A 132 -10.05 -10.90 18.50
CA ILE A 132 -9.20 -11.96 19.03
C ILE A 132 -7.86 -11.31 19.39
N LYS A 133 -7.41 -11.47 20.64
CA LYS A 133 -6.11 -10.97 21.11
C LYS A 133 -5.35 -12.10 21.76
N ALA A 134 -4.16 -12.39 21.26
CA ALA A 134 -3.24 -13.35 21.84
C ALA A 134 -2.01 -12.62 22.38
N SER A 135 -1.70 -12.83 23.65
CA SER A 135 -0.48 -12.35 24.30
C SER A 135 0.40 -13.53 24.72
N SER A 136 1.52 -13.26 25.39
CA SER A 136 2.38 -14.29 25.98
C SER A 136 1.70 -15.14 27.06
N SER A 137 0.58 -14.68 27.62
CA SER A 137 -0.05 -15.27 28.81
C SER A 137 -1.54 -15.52 28.67
N SER A 138 -2.17 -15.15 27.56
CA SER A 138 -3.61 -15.32 27.39
C SER A 138 -4.06 -15.25 25.93
N VAL A 139 -5.18 -15.89 25.63
CA VAL A 139 -5.97 -15.66 24.43
C VAL A 139 -7.36 -15.17 24.83
N LYS A 140 -7.76 -14.02 24.29
CA LYS A 140 -9.02 -13.33 24.57
C LYS A 140 -9.86 -13.22 23.31
N ILE A 141 -11.13 -13.58 23.39
CA ILE A 141 -12.12 -13.42 22.33
C ILE A 141 -13.23 -12.49 22.80
N ASN A 142 -13.59 -11.51 21.98
CA ASN A 142 -14.66 -10.54 22.22
C ASN A 142 -14.56 -9.88 23.59
N ASN A 143 -13.38 -9.33 23.90
CA ASN A 143 -13.11 -8.60 25.15
C ASN A 143 -13.45 -9.41 26.42
N ASN A 144 -13.00 -10.68 26.46
CA ASN A 144 -13.17 -11.65 27.55
C ASN A 144 -14.51 -12.39 27.59
N ALA A 145 -15.33 -12.36 26.53
CA ALA A 145 -16.46 -13.27 26.42
C ALA A 145 -16.00 -14.75 26.46
N LEU A 146 -14.79 -15.00 25.95
CA LEU A 146 -14.03 -16.23 26.18
C LEU A 146 -12.57 -15.84 26.46
N GLU A 147 -12.00 -16.35 27.55
CA GLU A 147 -10.61 -16.14 27.94
C GLU A 147 -9.97 -17.49 28.30
N VAL A 148 -8.80 -17.78 27.74
CA VAL A 148 -7.98 -18.95 28.05
C VAL A 148 -6.61 -18.47 28.51
N THR A 149 -6.13 -18.99 29.64
CA THR A 149 -4.86 -18.65 30.30
C THR A 149 -3.89 -19.81 30.28
#